data_AF-A0A0R3PN52-F1
#
_entry.id   AF-A0A0R3PN52-F1
#
_cell.length_a   1.000
_cell.length_b   1.000
_cell.length_c   1.000
_cell.angle_alpha   90.00
_cell.angle_beta   90.00
_cell.angle_gamma   90.00
#
_symmetry.space_group_name_H-M   'P 1'
#
loop_
_entity.id
_entity.type
_entity.pdbx_description
1 polymer ?
#
loop_
_entity_poly.entity_id
_entity_poly.type
_entity_poly.pdbx_seq_one_letter_code
_entity_poly.pdbx_strand_id
1 'polypeptide(L)' 'MRLVNMVFYMLLFATTLAQLLFNPWNPLNFLQQTPTGPPYYLEYFKNNGYKTDDKGNVWLGEDNAKFMVIARSSYP' A
#
# COMPACT_ATOMS: atom_id res chain seq x y z
N MET A 1 21.13 36.36 -18.66
CA MET A 1 20.27 35.18 -18.78
C MET A 1 21.03 33.84 -18.66
N ARG A 2 22.16 33.63 -19.35
CA ARG A 2 22.93 32.35 -19.28
C ARG A 2 23.40 31.94 -17.86
N LEU A 3 23.93 32.87 -17.07
CA LEU A 3 24.44 32.59 -15.72
C LEU A 3 23.32 32.15 -14.76
N VAL A 4 22.18 32.86 -14.78
CA VAL A 4 21.03 32.57 -13.92
C VAL A 4 20.50 31.17 -14.20
N ASN A 5 20.36 30.80 -15.47
CA ASN A 5 19.91 29.45 -15.85
C ASN A 5 20.90 28.38 -15.37
N MET A 6 22.21 28.65 -15.47
CA MET A 6 23.24 27.70 -15.02
C MET A 6 23.20 27.47 -13.51
N VAL A 7 23.04 28.52 -12.72
CA VAL A 7 22.84 28.43 -11.26
C VAL A 7 21.55 27.66 -10.94
N PHE A 8 20.48 27.92 -11.71
CA PHE A 8 19.21 27.22 -11.55
C PHE A 8 19.33 25.71 -11.82
N TYR A 9 20.06 25.32 -12.87
CA TYR A 9 20.32 23.91 -13.17
C TYR A 9 21.20 23.23 -12.11
N MET A 10 22.21 23.92 -11.58
CA MET A 10 23.03 23.39 -10.48
C MET A 10 22.20 23.18 -9.20
N LEU A 11 21.30 24.11 -8.88
CA LEU A 11 20.38 23.99 -7.75
C LEU A 11 19.46 22.78 -7.92
N LEU A 12 18.84 22.64 -9.10
CA LEU A 12 18.00 21.49 -9.42
C LEU A 12 18.78 20.18 -9.27
N PHE A 13 19.97 20.10 -9.86
CA PHE A 13 20.82 18.92 -9.77
C PHE A 13 21.17 18.57 -8.31
N ALA A 14 21.58 19.56 -7.51
CA ALA A 14 21.90 19.37 -6.10
C ALA A 14 20.70 18.86 -5.28
N THR A 15 19.51 19.42 -5.51
CA THR A 15 18.29 18.97 -4.83
C THR A 15 17.89 17.55 -5.21
N THR A 16 18.01 17.17 -6.49
CA THR A 16 17.74 15.80 -6.93
C THR A 16 18.74 14.80 -6.35
N LEU A 17 20.01 15.17 -6.26
CA LEU A 17 21.04 14.32 -5.68
C LEU A 17 20.83 14.13 -4.17
N ALA A 18 20.46 15.20 -3.46
CA ALA A 18 20.14 15.13 -2.04
C ALA A 18 18.92 14.24 -1.76
N GLN A 19 17.88 14.32 -2.59
CA GLN A 19 16.73 13.42 -2.50
C GLN A 19 17.13 11.96 -2.74
N LEU A 20 18.01 11.68 -3.70
CA LEU A 20 18.45 10.31 -3.97
C LEU A 20 19.29 9.72 -2.82
N LEU A 21 20.22 10.51 -2.28
CA LEU A 21 21.16 10.05 -1.25
C LEU A 21 20.57 10.04 0.16
N PHE A 22 19.64 10.94 0.46
CA PHE A 22 19.05 11.12 1.78
C PHE A 22 17.55 10.83 1.81
N ASN A 23 17.02 10.00 0.90
CA ASN A 23 15.63 9.57 0.99
C ASN A 23 15.46 8.70 2.26
N PRO A 24 14.77 9.19 3.31
CA PRO A 24 14.59 8.44 4.55
C PRO A 24 13.71 7.20 4.35
N TRP A 25 13.04 7.09 3.20
CA TRP A 25 12.19 5.98 2.81
C TRP A 25 12.93 4.93 1.96
N ASN A 26 14.14 5.21 1.46
CA ASN A 26 14.94 4.23 0.72
C ASN A 26 15.21 2.94 1.52
N PRO A 27 15.42 2.99 2.85
CA PRO A 27 15.51 1.80 3.68
C PRO A 27 14.24 0.95 3.72
N LEU A 28 13.05 1.53 3.50
CA LEU A 28 11.79 0.78 3.47
C LEU A 28 11.68 -0.13 2.25
N ASN A 29 12.41 0.15 1.17
CA ASN A 29 12.43 -0.70 -0.03
C ASN A 29 13.05 -2.09 0.25
N PHE A 30 13.84 -2.22 1.32
CA PHE A 30 14.42 -3.51 1.75
C PHE A 30 13.51 -4.31 2.67
N LEU A 31 12.42 -3.71 3.17
CA LEU A 31 11.39 -4.47 3.87
C LEU A 31 10.63 -5.27 2.82
N GLN A 32 10.97 -6.56 2.70
CA GLN A 32 10.17 -7.48 1.91
C GLN A 32 8.74 -7.47 2.46
N GLN A 33 7.82 -6.92 1.68
CA GLN A 33 6.39 -7.09 1.89
C GLN A 33 6.07 -8.56 1.60
N THR A 34 6.14 -9.40 2.63
CA THR A 34 5.66 -10.77 2.53
C THR A 34 4.15 -10.73 2.35
N PRO A 35 3.57 -11.53 1.45
CA PRO A 35 2.13 -11.64 1.34
C PRO A 35 1.58 -12.07 2.70
N THR A 36 0.89 -11.15 3.39
CA THR A 36 0.26 -11.48 4.66
C THR A 36 -0.80 -12.54 4.35
N GLY A 37 -0.65 -13.74 4.93
CA GLY A 37 -1.57 -14.87 4.72
C GLY A 37 -3.03 -14.53 5.04
N PRO A 38 -3.98 -15.37 4.63
CA PRO A 38 -5.39 -15.16 4.94
C PRO A 38 -5.60 -15.07 6.46
N PRO A 39 -6.27 -14.02 6.97
CA PRO A 39 -6.49 -13.87 8.40
C PRO A 39 -7.26 -15.03 9.04
N TYR A 40 -6.89 -15.40 10.26
CA TYR A 40 -7.50 -16.50 11.02
C TYR A 40 -9.02 -16.37 11.20
N TYR A 41 -9.55 -15.14 11.22
CA TYR A 41 -10.98 -14.90 11.39
C TYR A 41 -11.81 -15.32 10.18
N LEU A 42 -11.21 -15.52 9.00
CA LEU A 42 -11.94 -15.88 7.79
C LEU A 42 -12.64 -17.23 7.93
N GLU A 43 -12.02 -18.20 8.59
CA GLU A 43 -12.64 -19.51 8.85
C GLU A 43 -13.84 -19.37 9.77
N TYR A 44 -13.74 -18.54 10.81
CA TYR A 44 -14.86 -18.26 11.71
C TYR A 44 -16.05 -17.66 10.94
N PHE A 45 -15.83 -16.62 10.13
CA PHE A 45 -16.92 -15.99 9.38
C PHE A 45 -17.49 -16.92 8.31
N LYS A 46 -16.64 -17.68 7.61
CA LYS A 46 -17.07 -18.70 6.64
C LYS A 46 -17.95 -19.77 7.29
N ASN A 47 -17.57 -20.25 8.49
CA ASN A 47 -18.36 -21.22 9.26
C ASN A 47 -19.70 -20.65 9.76
N ASN A 48 -19.79 -19.32 9.94
CA ASN A 48 -21.02 -18.63 10.31
C ASN A 48 -21.87 -18.18 9.10
N GLY A 49 -21.57 -18.68 7.89
CA GLY A 49 -22.38 -18.41 6.69
C GLY A 49 -22.09 -17.07 6.00
N TYR A 50 -21.05 -16.34 6.41
CA TYR A 50 -20.60 -15.15 5.71
C TYR A 50 -19.79 -15.54 4.47
N LYS A 51 -19.83 -14.68 3.45
CA LYS A 51 -18.95 -14.84 2.28
C LYS A 51 -17.60 -14.21 2.60
N THR A 52 -16.52 -14.86 2.23
CA THR A 52 -15.15 -14.40 2.45
C THR A 52 -14.32 -14.54 1.17
N ASP A 53 -13.30 -13.70 0.97
CA ASP A 53 -12.35 -13.82 -0.13
C ASP A 53 -10.91 -14.09 0.36
N ASP A 54 -10.04 -14.42 -0.58
CA ASP A 54 -8.61 -14.68 -0.32
C ASP A 54 -7.88 -13.40 0.15
N LYS A 55 -8.48 -12.23 -0.04
CA LYS A 55 -7.95 -10.95 0.41
C LYS A 55 -8.29 -10.68 1.87
N GLY A 56 -9.23 -11.40 2.47
CA GLY A 56 -9.66 -11.26 3.85
C GLY A 56 -10.85 -10.33 4.08
N ASN A 57 -11.58 -10.00 3.03
CA ASN A 57 -12.84 -9.30 3.12
C ASN A 57 -13.95 -10.25 3.56
N VAL A 58 -14.93 -9.71 4.30
CA VAL A 58 -16.10 -10.45 4.76
C VAL A 58 -17.36 -9.70 4.36
N TRP A 59 -18.31 -10.41 3.75
CA TRP A 59 -19.60 -9.88 3.34
C TRP A 59 -20.75 -10.63 3.97
N LEU A 60 -21.81 -9.88 4.23
CA LEU A 60 -23.13 -10.36 4.62
C LEU A 60 -24.10 -10.14 3.45
N GLY A 61 -24.86 -11.17 3.08
CA GLY A 61 -25.82 -11.11 1.98
C GLY A 61 -25.25 -11.50 0.61
N GLU A 62 -26.14 -11.63 -0.38
CA GLU A 62 -25.81 -12.08 -1.74
C GLU A 62 -26.05 -10.98 -2.78
N ASP A 63 -25.29 -11.06 -3.88
CA ASP A 63 -25.40 -10.26 -5.11
C ASP A 63 -25.62 -8.75 -4.89
N ASN A 64 -26.87 -8.31 -5.04
CA ASN A 64 -27.30 -6.91 -5.09
C ASN A 64 -27.52 -6.27 -3.71
N ALA A 65 -27.49 -7.06 -2.62
CA ALA A 65 -27.63 -6.56 -1.24
C ALA A 65 -26.43 -6.93 -0.37
N LYS A 66 -25.26 -7.16 -0.97
CA LYS A 66 -24.05 -7.48 -0.21
C LYS A 66 -23.60 -6.27 0.63
N PHE A 67 -23.46 -6.48 1.93
CA PHE A 67 -22.90 -5.52 2.86
C PHE A 67 -21.51 -5.98 3.29
N MET A 68 -20.50 -5.14 3.13
CA MET A 68 -19.15 -5.46 3.59
C MET A 68 -19.07 -5.23 5.10
N VAL A 69 -18.79 -6.29 5.85
CA VAL A 69 -18.68 -6.27 7.32
C VAL A 69 -17.25 -6.02 7.74
N ILE A 70 -16.29 -6.64 7.04
CA ILE A 70 -14.86 -6.45 7.27
C ILE A 70 -14.20 -6.13 5.92
N ALA A 71 -13.52 -4.98 5.87
CA ALA A 71 -12.68 -4.58 4.76
C ALA A 71 -11.22 -4.79 5.17
N ARG A 72 -10.54 -5.77 4.57
CA ARG A 72 -9.09 -5.89 4.76
C ARG A 72 -8.41 -4.84 3.90
N SER A 73 -7.59 -4.01 4.55
CA SER A 73 -6.74 -3.05 3.85
C SER A 73 -5.91 -3.79 2.80
N SER A 74 -5.94 -3.29 1.57
CA SER A 74 -5.05 -3.74 0.50
C SER A 74 -3.63 -3.21 0.64
N TYR A 75 -3.33 -2.52 1.75
CA TYR A 75 -1.97 -2.12 2.09
C TYR A 75 -1.23 -3.35 2.67
N PRO A 76 -0.08 -3.73 2.07
CA PRO A 76 0.73 -4.87 2.53
C PRO A 76 1.28 -4.68 3.95
#